data_AF-A0A7Z8NN62-F1
#
_entry.id   AF-A0A7Z8NN62-F1
#
_cell.length_a   1.000
_cell.length_b   1.000
_cell.length_c   1.000
_cell.angle_alpha   90.00
_cell.angle_beta   90.00
_cell.angle_gamma   90.00
#
_symmetry.space_group_name_H-M   'P 1'
#
loop_
_entity.id
_entity.type
_entity.pdbx_description
1 polymer ?
#
loop_
_entity_poly.entity_id
_entity_poly.type
_entity_poly.pdbx_seq_one_letter_code
_entity_poly.pdbx_strand_id
1 'polypeptide(L)' 'MGTGREPHPPAHRPAQRRPAAAPPGAGHVALVAAQGLAEQPVVRVHSECLTGDAFGSARCDCGPQLDAA' A
#
# COMPACT_ATOMS: atom_id res chain seq x y z
N MET A 1 -7.14 18.09 -19.25
CA MET A 1 -6.97 16.87 -20.07
C MET A 1 -5.73 16.19 -19.54
N GLY A 2 -5.90 15.37 -18.50
CA GLY A 2 -4.78 14.81 -17.74
C GLY A 2 -4.04 13.78 -18.58
N THR A 3 -2.73 13.94 -18.73
CA THR A 3 -1.85 12.95 -19.33
C THR A 3 -1.98 11.68 -18.50
N GLY A 4 -2.62 10.64 -19.05
CA GLY A 4 -2.73 9.33 -18.41
C GLY A 4 -1.32 8.83 -18.12
N ARG A 5 -0.91 8.91 -16.84
CA ARG A 5 0.38 8.41 -16.40
C ARG A 5 0.31 6.89 -16.53
N GLU A 6 1.24 6.30 -17.28
CA GLU A 6 1.33 4.85 -17.40
C GLU A 6 1.39 4.20 -16.00
N PRO A 7 0.75 3.03 -15.82
CA PRO A 7 0.81 2.30 -14.56
C PRO A 7 2.26 1.96 -14.26
N HIS A 8 2.78 2.54 -13.17
CA HIS A 8 4.12 2.24 -12.69
C HIS A 8 4.08 0.83 -12.10
N PRO A 9 4.97 -0.09 -12.52
CA PRO A 9 5.05 -1.40 -11.87
C PRO A 9 5.40 -1.21 -10.39
N PRO A 10 4.83 -2.02 -9.47
CA PRO A 10 5.13 -1.89 -8.06
C PRO A 10 6.64 -2.08 -7.85
N ALA A 11 7.29 -1.08 -7.25
CA ALA A 11 8.72 -1.15 -6.94
C ALA A 11 9.02 -2.14 -5.79
N HIS A 12 7.99 -2.53 -5.04
CA HIS A 12 8.08 -3.39 -3.87
C HIS A 12 8.01 -4.89 -4.23
N ARG A 13 8.65 -5.72 -3.40
CA ARG A 13 8.59 -7.18 -3.51
C ARG A 13 7.15 -7.69 -3.34
N PRO A 14 6.81 -8.87 -3.91
CA PRO A 14 5.50 -9.46 -3.74
C PRO A 14 5.18 -9.70 -2.25
N ALA A 15 4.01 -9.24 -1.84
CA ALA A 15 3.47 -9.39 -0.49
C ALA A 15 2.12 -10.10 -0.52
N GLN A 16 1.84 -10.84 0.54
CA GLN A 16 0.57 -11.50 0.77
C GLN A 16 -0.33 -10.60 1.61
N ARG A 17 -1.59 -10.47 1.20
CA ARG A 17 -2.60 -9.70 1.91
C ARG A 17 -3.15 -10.52 3.07
N ARG A 18 -3.01 -10.02 4.30
CA ARG A 18 -3.53 -10.65 5.51
C ARG A 18 -4.53 -9.71 6.20
N PRO A 19 -5.75 -10.17 6.55
CA PRO A 19 -6.66 -9.34 7.32
C PRO A 19 -6.05 -9.05 8.69
N ALA A 20 -6.14 -7.80 9.14
CA ALA A 20 -5.89 -7.48 10.53
C ALA A 20 -7.07 -7.98 11.37
N ALA A 21 -6.81 -8.43 12.60
CA ALA A 21 -7.87 -8.75 13.54
C ALA A 21 -8.54 -7.43 13.96
N ALA A 22 -9.67 -7.10 13.34
CA ALA A 22 -10.39 -5.84 13.57
C ALA A 22 -11.91 -6.08 13.62
N PRO A 23 -12.67 -5.24 14.35
CA PRO A 23 -14.12 -5.34 14.36
C PRO A 23 -14.70 -5.11 12.96
N PRO A 24 -15.86 -5.72 12.64
CA PRO A 24 -16.52 -5.55 11.35
C PRO A 24 -16.80 -4.07 11.08
N GLY A 25 -16.35 -3.57 9.92
CA GLY A 25 -16.42 -2.17 9.52
C GLY A 25 -15.09 -1.39 9.62
N ALA A 26 -14.08 -1.93 10.31
CA ALA A 26 -12.73 -1.36 10.38
C ALA A 26 -11.71 -2.28 9.68
N GLY A 27 -11.96 -2.60 8.41
CA GLY A 27 -11.24 -3.62 7.63
C GLY A 27 -9.80 -3.25 7.30
N HIS A 28 -8.94 -3.16 8.30
CA HIS A 28 -7.51 -2.97 8.12
C HIS A 28 -6.86 -4.25 7.57
N VAL A 29 -5.77 -4.06 6.85
CA VAL A 29 -5.04 -5.12 6.17
C VAL A 29 -3.57 -4.95 6.43
N ALA A 30 -2.88 -6.06 6.63
CA ALA A 30 -1.43 -6.12 6.57
C ALA A 30 -0.99 -6.70 5.23
N LEU A 31 -0.05 -6.04 4.56
CA LEU A 31 0.72 -6.64 3.49
C LEU A 31 1.99 -7.21 4.11
N VAL A 32 2.17 -8.53 4.01
CA VAL A 32 3.30 -9.25 4.62
C VAL A 32 4.14 -9.82 3.49
N ALA A 33 5.46 -9.62 3.53
CA ALA A 33 6.37 -10.21 2.54
C ALA A 33 6.12 -11.72 2.38
N ALA A 34 6.13 -12.22 1.14
CA ALA A 34 5.79 -13.61 0.86
C ALA A 34 6.73 -14.62 1.57
N GLN A 35 7.95 -14.20 1.91
CA GLN A 35 8.96 -14.98 2.63
C GLN A 35 8.73 -15.02 4.15
N GLY A 36 7.70 -14.32 4.66
CA GLY A 36 7.44 -14.20 6.10
C GLY A 36 8.09 -12.97 6.73
N LEU A 37 7.97 -12.87 8.06
CA LEU A 37 8.55 -11.77 8.85
C LEU A 37 9.92 -12.17 9.38
N ALA A 38 10.87 -11.22 9.38
CA ALA A 38 12.11 -11.33 10.14
C ALA A 38 11.83 -11.23 11.65
N GLU A 39 12.82 -11.57 12.49
CA GLU A 39 12.71 -11.42 13.95
C GLU A 39 12.42 -9.97 14.36
N GLN A 40 13.01 -9.01 13.63
CA GLN A 40 12.79 -7.57 13.80
C GLN A 40 12.38 -6.98 12.45
N PRO A 41 11.08 -7.05 12.08
CA PRO A 41 10.63 -6.61 10.77
C PRO A 41 10.57 -5.08 10.69
N VAL A 42 10.92 -4.54 9.52
CA VAL A 42 10.61 -3.14 9.19
C VAL A 42 9.11 -3.07 8.91
N VAL A 43 8.41 -2.15 9.59
CA VAL A 43 6.97 -1.97 9.46
C VAL A 43 6.69 -0.56 8.97
N ARG A 44 5.91 -0.45 7.89
CA ARG A 44 5.34 0.82 7.42
C ARG A 44 3.85 0.83 7.72
N VAL A 45 3.37 1.92 8.29
CA VAL A 45 1.94 2.18 8.50
C VAL A 45 1.49 3.19 7.46
N HIS A 46 0.38 2.89 6.80
CA HIS A 46 -0.21 3.73 5.76
C HIS A 46 -1.72 3.80 6.00
N SER A 47 -2.27 5.01 6.03
CA SER A 47 -3.73 5.23 6.03
C SER A 47 -4.24 5.13 4.61
N GLU A 48 -5.38 4.47 4.39
CA GLU A 48 -5.89 4.36 3.02
C GLU A 48 -6.16 5.73 2.40
N CYS A 49 -5.66 5.95 1.18
CA CYS A 49 -5.96 7.14 0.40
C CYS A 49 -6.50 6.73 -0.96
N LEU A 50 -7.83 6.57 -1.07
CA LEU A 50 -8.45 6.10 -2.31
C LEU A 50 -8.01 6.90 -3.55
N THR A 51 -7.93 8.22 -3.44
CA THR A 51 -7.57 9.09 -4.57
C THR A 51 -6.08 9.07 -4.89
N GLY A 52 -5.21 8.95 -3.89
CA GLY A 52 -3.77 8.87 -4.09
C GLY A 52 -3.32 7.49 -4.57
N ASP A 53 -3.75 6.45 -3.86
CA ASP A 53 -3.26 5.07 -4.02
C ASP A 53 -3.90 4.38 -5.23
N ALA A 54 -5.22 4.51 -5.43
CA ALA A 54 -5.93 3.83 -6.52
C ALA A 54 -6.08 4.68 -7.79
N PHE A 55 -6.19 6.00 -7.65
CA PHE A 55 -6.40 6.92 -8.79
C PHE A 55 -5.19 7.79 -9.14
N GLY A 56 -4.08 7.69 -8.40
CA GLY A 56 -2.83 8.39 -8.72
C GLY A 56 -2.95 9.92 -8.67
N SER A 57 -3.78 10.45 -7.76
CA SER A 57 -3.98 11.90 -7.58
C SER A 57 -2.66 12.64 -7.42
N ALA A 58 -2.49 13.75 -8.15
CA ALA A 58 -1.35 14.66 -8.02
C ALA A 58 -1.49 15.66 -6.85
N ARG A 59 -2.58 15.60 -6.08
CA ARG A 59 -2.80 16.48 -4.92
C ARG A 59 -2.19 15.98 -3.62
N CYS A 60 -1.81 14.71 -3.56
CA CYS A 60 -1.11 14.10 -2.42
C CYS A 60 0.00 13.21 -2.94
N ASP A 61 0.89 12.80 -2.04
CA ASP A 61 2.02 11.92 -2.31
C ASP A 61 1.77 10.48 -1.83
N CYS A 62 0.52 10.12 -1.45
CA CYS A 62 0.19 8.82 -0.89
C CYS A 62 0.54 7.63 -1.80
N GLY A 63 0.27 7.74 -3.11
CA GLY A 63 0.63 6.69 -4.08
C GLY A 63 2.14 6.45 -4.14
N PRO A 64 2.97 7.47 -4.44
CA PRO A 64 4.43 7.35 -4.36
C PRO A 64 4.96 6.85 -3.01
N GLN A 65 4.34 7.28 -1.91
CA GLN A 65 4.68 6.83 -0.57
C GLN A 65 4.39 5.33 -0.34
N LEU A 66 3.28 4.82 -0.86
CA LEU A 66 2.92 3.40 -0.80
C LEU A 66 3.82 2.56 -1.71
N ASP A 67 4.19 3.05 -2.89
CA ASP A 67 5.07 2.34 -3.82
C ASP A 67 6.51 2.20 -3.30
N ALA A 68 6.99 3.18 -2.53
CA ALA A 68 8.32 3.19 -1.94
C ALA A 68 8.44 2.37 -0.64
N ALA A 69 7.35 1.73 -0.20
CA ALA A 69 7.29 0.90 1.01
C ALA A 69 7.97 -0.47 0.81
#